data_AF-A0AAP2UHD1-F1
#
_entry.id   AF-A0AAP2UHD1-F1
#
_cell.length_a   1.000
_cell.length_b   1.000
_cell.length_c   1.000
_cell.angle_alpha   90.00
_cell.angle_beta   90.00
_cell.angle_gamma   90.00
#
_symmetry.space_group_name_H-M   'P 1'
#
loop_
_entity.id
_entity.type
_entity.pdbx_description
1 polymer ?
#
loop_
_entity_poly.entity_id
_entity_poly.type
_entity_poly.pdbx_seq_one_letter_code
_entity_poly.pdbx_strand_id
1 'polypeptide(L)'
;NYEEKIENYDKEEQLMIYLSKGHSPNDKYESYDEILMPIGALLNNTLNYQEKNEVIKGYGLDDEEFEERMRDMCNLGEVIELEALEKGTQKERIRKNIEYVRKMMTKLQMTFKEAIQFLEIPEDEEKEIEEYFKS
;
A
#
# COMPACT_ATOMS: atom_id res chain seq x y z
N ASN A 1 -0.02 -32.83 34.38
CA ASN A 1 -0.59 -31.84 33.46
C ASN A 1 -0.94 -32.55 32.17
N TYR A 2 -2.23 -32.67 31.88
CA TYR A 2 -2.67 -33.07 30.55
C TYR A 2 -2.57 -31.84 29.66
N GLU A 3 -1.76 -31.90 28.61
CA GLU A 3 -1.80 -30.92 27.54
C GLU A 3 -2.76 -31.45 26.48
N GLU A 4 -3.82 -30.69 26.18
CA GLU A 4 -4.71 -31.00 25.06
C GLU A 4 -3.95 -30.89 23.74
N LYS A 5 -4.19 -31.84 22.83
CA LYS A 5 -3.60 -31.78 21.49
C LYS A 5 -4.22 -30.62 20.72
N ILE A 6 -3.40 -29.84 20.01
CA ILE A 6 -3.84 -28.71 19.17
C ILE A 6 -4.91 -29.16 18.15
N GLU A 7 -4.80 -30.39 17.64
CA GLU A 7 -5.76 -31.01 16.73
C GLU A 7 -7.21 -31.07 17.26
N ASN A 8 -7.40 -30.94 18.57
CA ASN A 8 -8.71 -30.99 19.21
C ASN A 8 -9.44 -29.63 19.26
N TYR A 9 -8.73 -28.53 19.01
CA TYR A 9 -9.30 -27.18 18.97
C TYR A 9 -9.96 -26.91 17.62
N ASP A 10 -10.89 -25.96 17.55
CA ASP A 10 -11.37 -25.51 16.24
C ASP A 10 -10.28 -24.74 15.46
N LYS A 11 -10.51 -24.49 14.16
CA LYS A 11 -9.47 -23.89 13.30
C LYS A 11 -9.10 -22.46 13.69
N GLU A 12 -10.03 -21.69 14.24
CA GLU A 12 -9.78 -20.32 14.72
C GLU A 12 -8.96 -20.35 16.01
N GLU A 13 -9.33 -21.23 16.95
CA GLU A 13 -8.57 -21.49 18.18
C GLU A 13 -7.17 -22.02 17.89
N GLN A 14 -7.03 -22.96 16.94
CA GLN A 14 -5.73 -23.45 16.47
C GLN A 14 -4.86 -22.29 15.96
N LEU A 15 -5.42 -21.45 15.08
CA LEU A 15 -4.73 -20.29 14.53
C LEU A 15 -4.26 -19.32 15.63
N MET A 16 -5.14 -18.99 16.58
CA MET A 16 -4.83 -18.10 17.69
C MET A 16 -3.76 -18.69 18.63
N ILE A 17 -3.79 -19.99 18.89
CA ILE A 17 -2.76 -20.69 19.67
C ILE A 17 -1.41 -20.63 18.94
N TYR A 18 -1.38 -20.84 17.63
CA TYR A 18 -0.16 -20.73 16.83
C TYR A 18 0.42 -19.32 16.83
N LEU A 19 -0.42 -18.29 16.69
CA LEU A 19 -0.01 -16.88 16.70
C LEU A 19 0.43 -16.37 18.09
N SER A 20 0.00 -17.03 19.17
CA SER A 20 0.24 -16.59 20.56
C SER A 20 1.48 -17.20 21.22
N LYS A 21 2.12 -18.21 20.63
CA LYS A 21 3.31 -18.85 21.20
C LYS A 21 4.56 -18.03 20.90
N GLY A 22 5.39 -17.76 21.91
CA GLY A 22 6.70 -17.12 21.69
C GLY A 22 7.64 -18.06 20.92
N HIS A 23 8.20 -17.61 19.80
CA HIS A 23 8.97 -18.47 18.90
C HIS A 23 10.48 -18.47 19.22
N SER A 24 11.05 -19.65 19.36
CA SER A 24 12.49 -19.88 19.32
C SER A 24 12.91 -20.16 17.87
N PRO A 25 13.90 -19.45 17.29
CA PRO A 25 14.39 -19.70 15.93
C PRO A 25 14.93 -21.12 15.69
N ASN A 26 15.17 -21.89 16.76
CA ASN A 26 15.76 -23.22 16.71
C ASN A 26 14.72 -24.36 16.74
N ASP A 27 13.44 -24.08 17.02
CA ASP A 27 12.40 -25.09 17.03
C ASP A 27 11.76 -25.20 15.64
N LYS A 28 12.23 -26.15 14.84
CA LYS A 28 11.61 -26.52 13.57
C LYS A 28 10.29 -27.24 13.85
N TYR A 29 9.19 -26.51 13.86
CA TYR A 29 7.85 -27.09 13.73
C TYR A 29 7.36 -26.89 12.30
N GLU A 30 7.16 -27.98 11.56
CA GLU A 30 6.56 -28.00 10.22
C GLU A 30 5.21 -27.24 10.19
N SER A 31 4.47 -27.23 11.31
CA SER A 31 3.18 -26.52 11.44
C SER A 31 3.26 -24.99 11.41
N TYR A 32 4.45 -24.40 11.60
CA TYR A 32 4.62 -22.94 11.53
C TYR A 32 4.71 -22.47 10.09
N ASP A 33 5.38 -23.25 9.24
CA ASP A 33 5.44 -23.01 7.80
C ASP A 33 4.05 -23.20 7.16
N GLU A 34 3.22 -24.09 7.69
CA GLU A 34 1.84 -24.32 7.22
C GLU A 34 0.92 -23.09 7.32
N ILE A 35 1.15 -22.19 8.29
CA ILE A 35 0.32 -20.98 8.46
C ILE A 35 1.04 -19.73 7.94
N LEU A 36 2.34 -19.60 8.22
CA LEU A 36 3.08 -18.41 7.83
C LEU A 36 3.32 -18.30 6.34
N MET A 37 3.50 -19.41 5.62
CA MET A 37 3.78 -19.35 4.19
C MET A 37 2.57 -18.85 3.38
N PRO A 38 1.34 -19.34 3.62
CA PRO A 38 0.13 -18.74 3.06
C PRO A 38 -0.01 -17.25 3.37
N ILE A 39 0.11 -16.87 4.64
CA ILE A 39 -0.02 -15.47 5.07
C ILE A 39 1.07 -14.59 4.42
N GLY A 40 2.30 -15.08 4.41
CA GLY A 40 3.44 -14.42 3.79
C GLY A 40 3.21 -14.21 2.31
N ALA A 41 2.71 -15.21 1.59
CA ALA A 41 2.37 -15.08 0.17
C ALA A 41 1.25 -14.06 -0.05
N LEU A 42 0.17 -14.09 0.75
CA LEU A 42 -0.95 -13.14 0.64
C LEU A 42 -0.52 -11.69 0.88
N LEU A 43 0.35 -11.45 1.87
CA LEU A 43 0.82 -10.10 2.21
C LEU A 43 2.01 -9.63 1.36
N ASN A 44 2.62 -10.51 0.58
CA ASN A 44 3.75 -10.17 -0.27
C ASN A 44 3.33 -9.23 -1.41
N ASN A 45 3.90 -8.04 -1.48
CA ASN A 45 3.59 -7.03 -2.48
C ASN A 45 4.29 -7.23 -3.84
N THR A 46 5.21 -8.20 -3.94
CA THR A 46 5.92 -8.55 -5.19
C THR A 46 5.25 -9.68 -5.95
N LEU A 47 4.52 -10.56 -5.25
CA LEU A 47 3.78 -11.64 -5.90
C LEU A 47 2.49 -11.13 -6.53
N ASN A 48 2.23 -11.55 -7.76
CA ASN A 48 0.95 -11.30 -8.42
C ASN A 48 -0.11 -12.34 -7.99
N TYR A 49 -1.36 -12.14 -8.44
CA TYR A 49 -2.47 -13.04 -8.12
C TYR A 49 -2.18 -14.52 -8.46
N GLN A 50 -1.59 -14.80 -9.63
CA GLN A 50 -1.33 -16.18 -10.05
C GLN A 50 -0.31 -16.87 -9.14
N GLU A 51 0.79 -16.18 -8.84
CA GLU A 51 1.84 -16.70 -7.96
C GLU A 51 1.32 -16.92 -6.53
N LYS A 52 0.49 -16.00 -6.01
CA LYS A 52 -0.19 -16.19 -4.72
C LYS A 52 -1.11 -17.40 -4.76
N ASN A 53 -1.92 -17.53 -5.81
CA ASN A 53 -2.87 -18.62 -5.94
C ASN A 53 -2.16 -19.99 -5.99
N GLU A 54 -1.02 -20.09 -6.69
CA GLU A 54 -0.20 -21.31 -6.71
C GLU A 54 0.29 -21.69 -5.31
N VAL A 55 0.81 -20.74 -4.54
CA VAL A 55 1.27 -21.00 -3.16
C VAL A 55 0.10 -21.45 -2.30
N ILE A 56 -1.00 -20.71 -2.30
CA ILE A 56 -2.19 -20.94 -1.47
C ILE A 56 -2.82 -22.31 -1.74
N LYS A 57 -2.93 -22.71 -3.02
CA LYS A 57 -3.39 -24.05 -3.40
C LYS A 57 -2.50 -25.16 -2.85
N GLY A 58 -1.19 -24.94 -2.78
CA GLY A 58 -0.24 -25.86 -2.15
C GLY A 58 -0.53 -26.16 -0.68
N TYR A 59 -1.27 -25.29 0.00
CA TYR A 59 -1.67 -25.44 1.41
C TYR A 59 -3.16 -25.82 1.57
N GLY A 60 -3.85 -26.20 0.49
CA GLY A 60 -5.25 -26.66 0.54
C GLY A 60 -6.27 -25.54 0.82
N LEU A 61 -5.92 -24.30 0.47
CA LEU A 61 -6.79 -23.13 0.55
C LEU A 61 -7.38 -22.80 -0.83
N ASP A 62 -7.99 -23.79 -1.48
CA ASP A 62 -8.53 -23.73 -2.85
C ASP A 62 -10.04 -23.46 -2.90
N ASP A 63 -10.57 -22.78 -1.87
CA ASP A 63 -11.96 -22.36 -1.80
C ASP A 63 -12.25 -21.23 -2.81
N GLU A 64 -13.35 -21.35 -3.54
CA GLU A 64 -13.72 -20.41 -4.62
C GLU A 64 -13.96 -18.98 -4.09
N GLU A 65 -14.61 -18.84 -2.93
CA GLU A 65 -14.83 -17.55 -2.29
C GLU A 65 -13.49 -16.94 -1.85
N PHE A 66 -12.58 -17.78 -1.34
CA PHE A 66 -11.23 -17.34 -0.99
C PHE A 66 -10.42 -16.88 -2.21
N GLU A 67 -10.46 -17.63 -3.31
CA GLU A 67 -9.80 -17.25 -4.57
C GLU A 67 -10.32 -15.93 -5.13
N GLU A 68 -11.64 -15.70 -5.07
CA GLU A 68 -12.27 -14.43 -5.50
C GLU A 68 -11.79 -13.27 -4.63
N ARG A 69 -11.84 -13.43 -3.29
CA ARG A 69 -11.37 -12.39 -2.34
C ARG A 69 -9.88 -12.07 -2.51
N MET A 70 -9.05 -13.07 -2.77
CA MET A 70 -7.63 -12.88 -3.04
C MET A 70 -7.41 -12.07 -4.31
N ARG A 71 -8.16 -12.38 -5.38
CA ARG A 71 -8.11 -11.64 -6.64
C ARG A 71 -8.50 -10.18 -6.45
N ASP A 72 -9.59 -9.93 -5.74
CA ASP A 72 -10.05 -8.57 -5.44
C ASP A 72 -9.01 -7.77 -4.65
N MET A 73 -8.36 -8.40 -3.66
CA MET A 73 -7.29 -7.78 -2.90
C MET A 73 -6.09 -7.40 -3.78
N CYS A 74 -5.66 -8.30 -4.68
CA CYS A 74 -4.58 -8.02 -5.63
C CYS A 74 -4.92 -6.86 -6.57
N ASN A 75 -6.11 -6.89 -7.18
CA ASN A 75 -6.59 -5.83 -8.07
C ASN A 75 -6.64 -4.48 -7.36
N LEU A 76 -7.12 -4.45 -6.12
CA LEU A 76 -7.15 -3.24 -5.30
C LEU A 76 -5.74 -2.71 -5.01
N GLY A 77 -4.79 -3.60 -4.70
CA GLY A 77 -3.39 -3.23 -4.51
C GLY A 77 -2.77 -2.56 -5.74
N GLU A 78 -3.02 -3.12 -6.93
CA GLU A 78 -2.55 -2.56 -8.20
C GLU A 78 -3.14 -1.16 -8.47
N VAL A 79 -4.45 -0.99 -8.25
CA VAL A 79 -5.11 0.32 -8.41
C VAL A 79 -4.52 1.36 -7.46
N ILE A 80 -4.29 1.00 -6.19
CA ILE A 80 -3.70 1.89 -5.19
C ILE A 80 -2.28 2.31 -5.61
N GLU A 81 -1.46 1.38 -6.09
CA GLU A 81 -0.10 1.67 -6.55
C GLU A 81 -0.10 2.62 -7.75
N LEU A 82 -0.97 2.36 -8.74
CA LEU A 82 -1.12 3.21 -9.92
C LEU A 82 -1.55 4.63 -9.54
N GLU A 83 -2.56 4.77 -8.67
CA GLU A 83 -3.00 6.08 -8.18
C GLU A 83 -1.88 6.81 -7.41
N ALA A 84 -1.09 6.09 -6.62
CA ALA A 84 0.00 6.67 -5.85
C ALA A 84 1.12 7.18 -6.78
N LEU A 85 1.45 6.42 -7.83
CA LEU A 85 2.41 6.83 -8.86
C LEU A 85 1.89 8.05 -9.64
N GLU A 86 0.63 8.04 -10.06
CA GLU A 86 0.03 9.17 -10.78
C GLU A 86 0.04 10.44 -9.91
N LYS A 87 -0.46 10.36 -8.67
CA LYS A 87 -0.42 11.48 -7.71
C LYS A 87 1.01 11.94 -7.44
N GLY A 88 1.98 11.02 -7.36
CA GLY A 88 3.40 11.33 -7.21
C GLY A 88 3.97 12.11 -8.38
N THR A 89 3.72 11.66 -9.61
CA THR A 89 4.17 12.34 -10.84
C THR A 89 3.52 13.71 -11.01
N GLN A 90 2.23 13.85 -10.70
CA GLN A 90 1.55 15.14 -10.71
C GLN A 90 2.16 16.11 -9.69
N LYS A 91 2.42 15.66 -8.46
CA LYS A 91 3.11 16.46 -7.43
C LYS A 91 4.48 16.95 -7.90
N GLU A 92 5.27 16.10 -8.57
CA GLU A 92 6.57 16.51 -9.10
C GLU A 92 6.46 17.55 -10.21
N ARG A 93 5.50 17.39 -11.13
CA ARG A 93 5.22 18.37 -12.19
C ARG A 93 4.80 19.72 -11.61
N ILE A 94 3.89 19.72 -10.64
CA ILE A 94 3.45 20.94 -9.94
C ILE A 94 4.65 21.63 -9.29
N ARG A 95 5.51 20.89 -8.58
CA ARG A 95 6.71 21.44 -7.95
C ARG A 95 7.66 22.10 -8.96
N LYS A 96 7.91 21.46 -10.11
CA LYS A 96 8.74 22.03 -11.18
C LYS A 96 8.12 23.28 -11.78
N ASN A 97 6.80 23.29 -12.01
CA ASN A 97 6.10 24.46 -12.53
C ASN A 97 6.19 25.65 -11.57
N ILE A 98 6.00 25.43 -10.26
CA ILE A 98 6.17 26.47 -9.24
C ILE A 98 7.60 27.02 -9.27
N GLU A 99 8.61 26.15 -9.38
CA GLU A 99 10.02 26.58 -9.49
C GLU A 99 10.26 27.45 -10.73
N TYR A 100 9.70 27.08 -11.88
CA TYR A 100 9.79 27.88 -13.11
C TYR A 100 9.11 29.24 -12.96
N VAL A 101 7.92 29.29 -12.37
CA VAL A 101 7.20 30.55 -12.10
C VAL A 101 7.97 31.43 -11.12
N ARG A 102 8.52 30.88 -10.03
CA ARG A 102 9.38 31.64 -9.09
C ARG A 102 10.59 32.25 -9.81
N LYS A 103 11.28 31.47 -10.65
CA LYS A 103 12.43 31.96 -11.44
C LYS A 103 12.01 33.09 -12.39
N MET A 104 10.86 32.95 -13.04
CA MET A 104 10.32 33.98 -13.93
C MET A 104 10.02 35.27 -13.14
N MET A 105 9.31 35.16 -12.02
CA MET A 105 8.97 36.28 -11.15
C MET A 105 10.21 37.01 -10.66
N THR A 106 11.25 36.29 -10.21
CA THR A 106 12.52 36.89 -9.79
C THR A 106 13.20 37.66 -10.92
N LYS A 107 13.25 37.10 -12.14
CA LYS A 107 13.87 37.75 -13.29
C LYS A 107 13.11 38.99 -13.75
N LEU A 108 11.78 38.94 -13.68
CA LEU A 108 10.90 40.06 -14.05
C LEU A 108 10.68 41.06 -12.91
N GLN A 109 11.28 40.82 -11.72
CA GLN A 109 11.07 41.62 -10.50
C GLN A 109 9.60 41.77 -10.13
N MET A 110 8.84 40.70 -10.28
CA MET A 110 7.39 40.64 -10.11
C MET A 110 7.04 40.03 -8.75
N THR A 111 6.06 40.61 -8.06
CA THR A 111 5.47 40.08 -6.84
C THR A 111 4.48 38.94 -7.13
N PHE A 112 4.10 38.16 -6.10
CA PHE A 112 3.12 37.08 -6.26
C PHE A 112 1.76 37.59 -6.77
N LYS A 113 1.25 38.71 -6.23
CA LYS A 113 -0.02 39.30 -6.67
C LYS A 113 0.02 39.75 -8.12
N GLU A 114 1.12 40.36 -8.55
CA GLU A 114 1.30 40.74 -9.96
C GLU A 114 1.38 39.50 -10.86
N ALA A 115 1.97 38.39 -10.39
CA ALA A 115 2.01 37.14 -11.13
C ALA A 115 0.62 36.48 -11.26
N ILE A 116 -0.19 36.47 -10.19
CA ILE A 116 -1.59 36.01 -10.21
C ILE A 116 -2.39 36.80 -11.25
N GLN A 117 -2.27 38.13 -11.22
CA GLN A 117 -2.95 39.00 -12.18
C GLN A 117 -2.42 38.79 -13.61
N PHE A 118 -1.11 38.65 -13.79
CA PHE A 118 -0.47 38.45 -15.10
C PHE A 118 -0.85 37.11 -15.74
N LEU A 119 -1.00 36.06 -14.93
CA LEU A 119 -1.42 34.74 -15.37
C LEU A 119 -2.94 34.58 -15.46
N GLU A 120 -3.70 35.63 -15.13
CA GLU A 120 -5.16 35.64 -15.13
C GLU A 120 -5.76 34.53 -14.26
N ILE A 121 -5.12 34.24 -13.13
CA ILE A 121 -5.55 33.17 -12.21
C ILE A 121 -6.82 33.61 -11.46
N PRO A 122 -7.89 32.78 -11.44
CA PRO A 122 -9.11 33.05 -10.68
C PRO A 122 -8.89 33.20 -9.18
N GLU A 123 -9.67 34.06 -8.51
CA GLU A 123 -9.55 34.32 -7.06
C GLU A 123 -9.83 33.07 -6.19
N ASP A 124 -10.67 32.15 -6.66
CA ASP A 124 -10.95 30.88 -5.98
C ASP A 124 -9.76 29.91 -6.03
N GLU A 125 -8.93 29.99 -7.07
CA GLU A 125 -7.69 29.21 -7.20
C GLU A 125 -6.48 29.87 -6.50
N GLU A 126 -6.48 31.20 -6.32
CA GLU A 126 -5.36 31.94 -5.69
C GLU A 126 -5.02 31.38 -4.31
N LYS A 127 -6.04 31.05 -3.49
CA LYS A 127 -5.83 30.54 -2.12
C LYS A 127 -5.10 29.21 -2.09
N GLU A 128 -5.43 28.30 -3.01
CA GLU A 128 -4.77 26.99 -3.10
C GLU A 128 -3.32 27.17 -3.57
N ILE A 129 -3.09 28.06 -4.53
CA ILE A 129 -1.76 28.32 -5.09
C ILE A 129 -0.85 29.02 -4.07
N GLU A 130 -1.40 29.91 -3.25
CA GLU A 130 -0.64 30.67 -2.24
C GLU A 130 0.12 29.75 -1.27
N GLU A 131 -0.45 28.60 -0.89
CA GLU A 131 0.20 27.61 -0.02
C GLU A 131 1.53 27.11 -0.60
N TYR A 132 1.58 26.92 -1.91
CA TYR A 132 2.77 26.46 -2.62
C TYR A 132 3.86 27.54 -2.75
N PHE A 133 3.53 28.82 -2.55
CA PHE A 133 4.47 29.95 -2.63
C PHE A 133 4.93 30.48 -1.26
N LYS A 134 4.28 30.05 -0.16
CA LYS A 134 4.65 30.37 1.23
C LYS A 134 5.83 29.54 1.78
N SER A 135 6.28 28.52 1.05
CA SER A 135 7.41 27.62 1.40
C SER A 135 8.74 28.03 0.79
#